data_AF-A0A1H6QRU7-F1
#
_entry.id   AF-A0A1H6QRU7-F1
#
_cell.length_a   1.000
_cell.length_b   1.000
_cell.length_c   1.000
_cell.angle_alpha   90.00
_cell.angle_beta   90.00
_cell.angle_gamma   90.00
#
_symmetry.space_group_name_H-M   'P 1'
#
loop_
_entity.id
_entity.type
_entity.pdbx_description
1 polymer ?
#
loop_
_entity_poly.entity_id
_entity_poly.type
_entity_poly.pdbx_seq_one_letter_code
_entity_poly.pdbx_strand_id
1 'polypeptide(L)'
;MQAPMKGGPLANLAGRWANEPLFLEWMRSTNQPANTPRDAAEFIRARCCIESRAQLDHSAEAKARFERYVRGPYAKFRAAAHA
;
A
#
# COMPACT_ATOMS: atom_id res chain seq x y z
N MET A 1 25.54 -2.20 -6.44
CA MET A 1 24.69 -3.15 -7.21
C MET A 1 23.60 -3.66 -6.29
N GLN A 2 22.34 -3.25 -6.47
CA GLN A 2 21.21 -3.82 -5.72
C GLN A 2 20.70 -5.04 -6.49
N ALA A 3 20.64 -6.21 -5.86
CA ALA A 3 20.04 -7.40 -6.45
C ALA A 3 18.60 -7.07 -6.90
N PRO A 4 18.07 -7.70 -7.97
CA PRO A 4 16.67 -7.54 -8.32
C PRO A 4 15.84 -8.05 -7.16
N MET A 5 15.37 -7.14 -6.30
CA MET A 5 14.47 -7.47 -5.20
C MET A 5 13.19 -7.96 -5.87
N LYS A 6 13.05 -9.28 -6.02
CA LYS A 6 11.86 -9.91 -6.57
C LYS A 6 10.76 -9.61 -5.56
N GLY A 7 9.86 -8.70 -5.92
CA GLY A 7 8.79 -8.26 -5.02
C GLY A 7 8.03 -9.47 -4.48
N GLY A 8 8.14 -9.68 -3.17
CA GLY A 8 7.46 -10.78 -2.49
C GLY A 8 5.94 -10.58 -2.39
N PRO A 9 5.24 -11.40 -1.61
CA PRO A 9 3.78 -11.37 -1.49
C PRO A 9 3.23 -9.98 -1.12
N LEU A 10 3.91 -9.23 -0.24
CA LEU A 10 3.47 -7.88 0.14
C LEU A 10 3.64 -6.86 -0.99
N ALA A 11 4.72 -6.95 -1.75
CA ALA A 11 4.95 -6.08 -2.89
C ALA A 11 3.89 -6.27 -3.97
N ASN A 12 3.49 -7.52 -4.23
CA ASN A 12 2.41 -7.83 -5.15
C ASN A 12 1.04 -7.40 -4.62
N LEU A 13 0.78 -7.60 -3.33
CA LEU A 13 -0.46 -7.15 -2.69
C LEU A 13 -0.59 -5.63 -2.76
N ALA A 14 0.45 -4.89 -2.41
CA ALA A 14 0.49 -3.43 -2.51
C ALA A 14 0.25 -2.94 -3.93
N GLY A 15 0.86 -3.62 -4.93
CA GLY A 15 0.61 -3.33 -6.34
C GLY A 15 -0.84 -3.60 -6.77
N ARG A 16 -1.44 -4.69 -6.28
CA ARG A 16 -2.83 -5.03 -6.58
C ARG A 16 -3.80 -4.04 -5.95
N TRP A 17 -3.60 -3.69 -4.67
CA TRP A 17 -4.41 -2.68 -3.98
C TRP A 17 -4.29 -1.32 -4.63
N ALA A 18 -3.10 -0.90 -5.04
CA ALA A 18 -2.93 0.35 -5.77
C ALA A 18 -3.80 0.42 -7.04
N ASN A 19 -4.07 -0.71 -7.70
CA ASN A 19 -4.93 -0.79 -8.88
C ASN A 19 -6.40 -1.12 -8.55
N GLU A 20 -6.74 -1.34 -7.27
CA GLU A 20 -8.07 -1.75 -6.86
C GLU A 20 -8.97 -0.51 -6.65
N PRO A 21 -10.16 -0.44 -7.26
CA PRO A 21 -11.02 0.74 -7.15
C PRO A 21 -11.40 1.05 -5.71
N LEU A 22 -11.63 0.01 -4.89
CA LEU A 22 -11.96 0.15 -3.47
C LEU A 22 -10.85 0.84 -2.67
N PHE A 23 -9.58 0.57 -3.00
CA PHE A 23 -8.45 1.23 -2.36
C PHE A 23 -8.35 2.70 -2.78
N LEU A 24 -8.64 3.00 -4.05
CA LEU A 24 -8.72 4.38 -4.54
C LEU A 24 -9.86 5.15 -3.85
N GLU A 25 -11.01 4.51 -3.64
CA GLU A 25 -12.13 5.09 -2.87
C GLU A 25 -11.77 5.35 -1.41
N TRP A 26 -11.09 4.40 -0.77
CA TRP A 26 -10.56 4.61 0.58
C TRP A 26 -9.62 5.81 0.62
N MET A 27 -8.67 5.91 -0.33
CA MET A 27 -7.75 7.04 -0.39
C MET A 27 -8.47 8.37 -0.62
N ARG A 28 -9.50 8.40 -1.47
CA ARG A 28 -10.41 9.56 -1.62
C ARG A 28 -11.06 9.94 -0.30
N SER A 29 -11.51 8.96 0.48
CA SER A 29 -12.09 9.18 1.81
C SER A 29 -11.06 9.71 2.82
N THR A 30 -9.76 9.39 2.68
CA THR A 30 -8.70 9.92 3.55
C THR A 30 -8.31 11.37 3.27
N ASN A 31 -9.07 12.09 2.44
CA ASN A 31 -8.83 13.49 2.08
C ASN A 31 -7.45 13.73 1.42
N GLN A 32 -6.89 12.69 0.79
CA GLN A 32 -5.68 12.77 -0.03
C GLN A 32 -6.08 12.92 -1.50
N PRO A 33 -5.39 13.76 -2.30
CA PRO A 33 -5.64 13.90 -3.73
C PRO A 33 -5.22 12.67 -4.56
N ALA A 34 -4.90 11.55 -3.90
CA ALA A 34 -4.44 10.32 -4.49
C ALA A 34 -5.60 9.58 -5.18
N ASN A 35 -5.87 9.95 -6.42
CA ASN A 35 -6.97 9.40 -7.22
C ASN A 35 -6.50 8.36 -8.25
N THR A 36 -5.18 8.17 -8.39
CA THR A 36 -4.61 7.28 -9.40
C THR A 36 -3.85 6.11 -8.77
N PRO A 37 -3.72 4.98 -9.49
CA PRO A 37 -2.91 3.86 -9.02
C PRO A 37 -1.44 4.22 -8.79
N ARG A 38 -0.94 5.25 -9.47
CA ARG A 38 0.41 5.76 -9.23
C ARG A 38 0.49 6.44 -7.87
N ASP A 39 -0.44 7.33 -7.54
CA ASP A 39 -0.50 7.98 -6.23
C ASP A 39 -0.66 6.98 -5.10
N ALA A 40 -1.44 5.91 -5.31
CA ALA A 40 -1.60 4.82 -4.36
C ALA A 40 -0.27 4.13 -4.04
N ALA A 41 0.51 3.84 -5.07
CA ALA A 41 1.84 3.25 -4.91
C ALA A 41 2.80 4.22 -4.20
N GLU A 42 2.77 5.52 -4.54
CA GLU A 42 3.58 6.55 -3.89
C GLU A 42 3.20 6.72 -2.42
N PHE A 43 1.91 6.69 -2.07
CA PHE A 43 1.43 6.73 -0.70
C PHE A 43 1.97 5.57 0.13
N ILE A 44 1.89 4.34 -0.42
CA ILE A 44 2.44 3.15 0.24
C ILE A 44 3.95 3.29 0.45
N ARG A 45 4.68 3.80 -0.55
CA ARG A 45 6.13 4.05 -0.47
C ARG A 45 6.47 5.05 0.63
N ALA A 46 5.81 6.21 0.63
CA ALA A 46 5.99 7.27 1.60
C ALA A 46 5.67 6.81 3.03
N ARG A 47 4.58 6.05 3.24
CA ARG A 47 4.19 5.54 4.56
C ARG A 47 5.07 4.41 5.08
N CYS A 48 5.58 3.57 4.19
CA CYS A 48 6.45 2.46 4.57
C CYS A 48 7.92 2.86 4.62
N CYS A 49 8.26 4.09 4.20
CA CYS A 49 9.62 4.62 4.10
C CYS A 49 10.49 3.74 3.18
N ILE A 50 9.96 3.42 2.01
CA ILE A 50 10.61 2.59 0.98
C ILE A 50 10.62 3.34 -0.35
N GLU A 51 11.64 3.11 -1.14
CA GLU A 51 11.75 3.67 -2.49
C GLU A 51 11.04 2.76 -3.51
N SER A 52 11.00 1.46 -3.21
CA SER A 52 10.46 0.45 -4.11
C SER A 52 9.57 -0.55 -3.37
N ARG A 53 8.42 -0.89 -3.97
CA ARG A 53 7.46 -1.86 -3.41
C ARG A 53 8.09 -3.21 -3.05
N ALA A 54 9.16 -3.59 -3.74
CA ALA A 54 9.88 -4.81 -3.45
C ALA A 54 10.51 -4.82 -2.04
N GLN A 55 10.88 -3.65 -1.50
CA GLN A 55 11.45 -3.53 -0.15
C GLN A 55 10.45 -3.85 0.96
N LEU A 56 9.13 -3.86 0.69
CA LEU A 56 8.12 -4.26 1.68
C LEU A 56 8.36 -5.65 2.24
N ASP A 57 8.82 -6.56 1.39
CA ASP A 57 9.02 -7.96 1.78
C ASP A 57 10.40 -8.20 2.40
N HIS A 58 11.36 -7.34 2.09
CA HIS A 58 12.72 -7.44 2.61
C HIS A 58 12.94 -6.71 3.94
N SER A 59 12.09 -5.74 4.27
CA SER A 59 12.22 -4.93 5.49
C SER A 59 11.08 -5.20 6.46
N ALA A 60 11.39 -5.84 7.59
CA ALA A 60 10.42 -6.10 8.65
C ALA A 60 9.73 -4.80 9.15
N GLU A 61 10.48 -3.69 9.20
CA GLU A 61 9.92 -2.38 9.53
C GLU A 61 8.93 -1.87 8.48
N ALA A 62 9.25 -2.01 7.19
CA ALA A 62 8.36 -1.59 6.11
C ALA A 62 7.06 -2.40 6.13
N LYS A 63 7.16 -3.71 6.39
CA LYS A 63 6.01 -4.58 6.63
C LYS A 63 5.17 -4.10 7.82
N ALA A 64 5.78 -3.89 8.98
CA ALA A 64 5.06 -3.42 10.17
C ALA A 64 4.36 -2.07 9.92
N ARG A 65 5.02 -1.15 9.22
CA ARG A 65 4.43 0.14 8.82
C ARG A 65 3.26 -0.06 7.85
N PHE A 66 3.40 -0.90 6.83
CA PHE A 66 2.33 -1.22 5.90
C PHE A 66 1.11 -1.80 6.63
N GLU A 67 1.33 -2.73 7.56
CA GLU A 67 0.25 -3.36 8.32
C GLU A 67 -0.45 -2.36 9.24
N ARG A 68 0.31 -1.51 9.92
CA ARG A 68 -0.23 -0.50 10.84
C ARG A 68 -0.93 0.65 10.14
N TYR A 69 -0.34 1.19 9.08
CA TYR A 69 -0.79 2.44 8.44
C TYR A 69 -1.66 2.24 7.20
N VAL A 70 -1.54 1.09 6.52
CA VAL A 70 -2.33 0.79 5.32
C VAL A 70 -3.34 -0.29 5.65
N ARG A 71 -2.88 -1.48 6.06
CA ARG A 71 -3.74 -2.65 6.26
C ARG A 71 -4.81 -2.43 7.32
N GLY A 72 -4.45 -1.84 8.46
CA GLY A 72 -5.37 -1.54 9.56
C GLY A 72 -6.55 -0.62 9.15
N PRO A 73 -6.30 0.61 8.69
CA PRO A 73 -7.38 1.50 8.27
C PRO A 73 -8.09 1.03 7.01
N TYR A 74 -7.38 0.43 6.03
CA TYR A 74 -8.01 -0.15 4.85
C TYR A 74 -8.93 -1.32 5.20
N ALA A 75 -8.57 -2.17 6.17
CA ALA A 75 -9.43 -3.26 6.63
C ALA A 75 -10.73 -2.73 7.25
N LYS A 76 -10.67 -1.66 8.04
CA LYS A 76 -11.86 -1.00 8.60
C LYS A 76 -12.75 -0.41 7.49
N PHE A 77 -12.14 0.29 6.54
CA PHE A 77 -12.88 0.84 5.40
C PHE A 77 -13.52 -0.26 4.56
N ARG A 78 -12.76 -1.32 4.24
CA ARG A 78 -13.25 -2.47 3.48
C ARG A 78 -14.39 -3.20 4.20
N ALA A 79 -14.34 -3.32 5.53
CA ALA A 79 -15.45 -3.86 6.30
C ALA A 79 -16.69 -2.96 6.23
N ALA A 80 -16.52 -1.64 6.30
CA ALA A 80 -17.62 -0.67 6.19
C ALA A 80 -18.20 -0.56 4.78
N ALA A 81 -17.37 -0.69 3.74
CA ALA A 81 -17.80 -0.62 2.34
C ALA A 81 -18.52 -1.90 1.85
N HIS A 82 -18.41 -3.00 2.62
CA HIS A 82 -19.05 -4.29 2.33
C HIS A 82 -20.18 -4.62 3.31
N ALA A 83 -20.55 -3.68 4.19
CA ALA A 83 -21.66 -3.77 5.14
C ALA A 83 -22.87 -3.00 4.60
#